data_AF-A0AA94WKR6-F1
#
_entry.id   AF-A0AA94WKR6-F1
#
_cell.length_a   1.000
_cell.length_b   1.000
_cell.length_c   1.000
_cell.angle_alpha   90.00
_cell.angle_beta   90.00
_cell.angle_gamma   90.00
#
_symmetry.space_group_name_H-M   'P 1'
#
loop_
_entity.id
_entity.type
_entity.pdbx_description
1 polymer ?
#
loop_
_entity_poly.entity_id
_entity_poly.type
_entity_poly.pdbx_seq_one_letter_code
_entity_poly.pdbx_strand_id
1 'polypeptide(L)'
;MQQLDLEALYSLKNVPPWGRQVFSSFSNDMLSETRPFPCVFGVEGFKQGSLRFAFIESPTSENAMEDLADALKLYLEEARELGKNTSFVAFFKPEEKKTLEQYEKQFWNILQHLHQLDEKDWPEKIPADPDHYLWEFSFHNEPIFVVCNTPVHEKRASRKATTFMITFQPRWVFDGINGETQIGKLFQKTVRDRLEVYDSVPAHPSLNWYGKTETREWRQYFLMDDNNMETSKCPFHASLEKEKNNTSRVTYAFPSDFKEFRVERGVGGSLEKVTSELLPLKGTGYVEVQKDEPFKAHPTHTHPTNEVLHILKGSISMEVGGDLISCQEGDRIYLPKETVHGSLAGIDGCLYVIAVLK
;
A
#
# COMPACT_ATOMS: atom_id res chain seq x y z
N MET A 1 2.30 19.74 42.11
CA MET A 1 2.07 18.98 40.87
C MET A 1 1.87 17.54 41.26
N GLN A 2 0.74 16.93 40.90
CA GLN A 2 0.57 15.48 41.04
C GLN A 2 1.61 14.81 40.15
N GLN A 3 2.37 13.88 40.70
CA GLN A 3 3.33 13.08 39.94
C GLN A 3 2.53 12.22 38.95
N LEU A 4 2.80 12.37 37.67
CA LEU A 4 2.12 11.62 36.62
C LEU A 4 2.47 10.13 36.80
N ASP A 5 1.47 9.30 37.09
CA ASP A 5 1.65 7.85 37.20
C ASP A 5 1.58 7.23 35.80
N LEU A 6 2.74 7.14 35.13
CA LEU A 6 2.84 6.56 33.79
C LEU A 6 2.46 5.09 33.74
N GLU A 7 2.65 4.33 34.83
CA GLU A 7 2.29 2.90 34.88
C GLU A 7 0.77 2.71 34.94
N ALA A 8 0.04 3.66 35.55
CA ALA A 8 -1.42 3.70 35.53
C ALA A 8 -1.98 4.06 34.15
N LEU A 9 -1.25 4.87 33.35
CA LEU A 9 -1.70 5.31 32.02
C LEU A 9 -1.30 4.34 30.90
N TYR A 10 -0.11 3.75 30.98
CA TYR A 10 0.47 2.94 29.90
C TYR A 10 1.04 1.62 30.43
N SER A 11 0.37 0.51 30.08
CA SER A 11 0.85 -0.84 30.42
C SER A 11 1.98 -1.28 29.50
N LEU A 12 3.15 -1.57 30.09
CA LEU A 12 4.33 -2.09 29.37
C LEU A 12 4.52 -3.61 29.51
N LYS A 13 3.53 -4.36 30.02
CA LYS A 13 3.66 -5.80 30.33
C LYS A 13 4.11 -6.62 29.13
N ASN A 14 3.53 -6.37 27.96
CA ASN A 14 3.80 -7.11 26.71
C ASN A 14 4.79 -6.39 25.78
N VAL A 15 5.46 -5.35 26.26
CA VAL A 15 6.41 -4.56 25.46
C VAL A 15 7.80 -5.21 25.52
N PRO A 16 8.47 -5.42 24.36
CA PRO A 16 9.81 -6.01 24.32
C PRO A 16 10.84 -5.14 25.05
N PRO A 17 11.97 -5.70 25.52
CA PRO A 17 12.97 -4.93 26.29
C PRO A 17 13.47 -3.68 25.58
N TRP A 18 13.72 -3.76 24.25
CA TRP A 18 14.10 -2.60 23.44
C TRP A 18 12.98 -1.56 23.37
N GLY A 19 11.72 -2.00 23.29
CA GLY A 19 10.53 -1.17 23.29
C GLY A 19 10.39 -0.35 24.57
N ARG A 20 10.65 -0.96 25.72
CA ARG A 20 10.63 -0.27 27.03
C ARG A 20 11.68 0.82 27.11
N GLN A 21 12.87 0.59 26.54
CA GLN A 21 13.94 1.59 26.50
C GLN A 21 13.55 2.80 25.64
N VAL A 22 13.04 2.56 24.42
CA VAL A 22 12.63 3.67 23.53
C VAL A 22 11.42 4.42 24.08
N PHE A 23 10.47 3.72 24.70
CA PHE A 23 9.32 4.34 25.37
C PHE A 23 9.74 5.22 26.56
N SER A 24 10.74 4.77 27.34
CA SER A 24 11.29 5.57 28.44
C SER A 24 11.95 6.85 27.93
N SER A 25 12.79 6.77 26.88
CA SER A 25 13.37 7.95 26.24
C SER A 25 12.30 8.90 25.70
N PHE A 26 11.30 8.38 24.98
CA PHE A 26 10.17 9.16 24.48
C PHE A 26 9.41 9.86 25.62
N SER A 27 9.14 9.16 26.72
CA SER A 27 8.44 9.71 27.88
C SER A 27 9.23 10.85 28.52
N ASN A 28 10.56 10.72 28.62
CA ASN A 28 11.43 11.77 29.13
C ASN A 28 11.42 13.02 28.24
N ASP A 29 11.46 12.84 26.91
CA ASP A 29 11.38 13.96 25.97
C ASP A 29 10.02 14.68 26.06
N MET A 30 8.92 13.93 26.14
CA MET A 30 7.56 14.47 26.22
C MET A 30 7.26 15.19 27.55
N LEU A 31 7.90 14.76 28.64
CA LEU A 31 7.70 15.32 29.98
C LEU A 31 8.80 16.29 30.43
N SER A 32 9.77 16.58 29.57
CA SER A 32 10.90 17.46 29.90
C SER A 32 10.44 18.87 30.26
N GLU A 33 10.74 19.30 31.49
CA GLU A 33 10.49 20.67 31.94
C GLU A 33 11.58 21.64 31.46
N THR A 34 12.82 21.16 31.33
CA THR A 34 13.98 21.98 30.91
C THR A 34 14.04 22.15 29.40
N ARG A 35 13.46 21.22 28.65
CA ARG A 35 13.42 21.26 27.19
C ARG A 35 12.03 20.84 26.68
N PRO A 36 10.99 21.69 26.87
CA PRO A 36 9.62 21.33 26.55
C PRO A 36 9.44 20.97 25.07
N PHE A 37 8.81 19.82 24.81
CA PHE A 37 8.57 19.39 23.45
C PHE A 37 7.66 20.39 22.68
N PRO A 38 7.95 20.70 21.40
CA PRO A 38 7.23 21.74 20.67
C PRO A 38 5.73 21.47 20.46
N CYS A 39 5.34 20.20 20.28
CA CYS A 39 3.94 19.83 20.02
C CYS A 39 3.11 19.82 21.31
N VAL A 40 2.35 20.90 21.53
CA VAL A 40 1.49 21.05 22.73
C VAL A 40 0.45 19.93 22.82
N PHE A 41 -0.22 19.59 21.71
CA PHE A 41 -1.27 18.55 21.71
C PHE A 41 -0.70 17.16 21.98
N GLY A 42 0.47 16.82 21.41
CA GLY A 42 1.12 15.55 21.69
C GLY A 42 1.48 15.40 23.17
N VAL A 43 2.03 16.46 23.79
CA VAL A 43 2.36 16.45 25.23
C VAL A 43 1.10 16.31 26.09
N GLU A 44 0.04 17.03 25.75
CA GLU A 44 -1.21 16.96 26.50
C GLU A 44 -1.89 15.59 26.37
N GLY A 45 -1.99 15.06 25.15
CA GLY A 45 -2.53 13.71 24.93
C GLY A 45 -1.71 12.65 25.67
N PHE A 46 -0.38 12.79 25.70
CA PHE A 46 0.48 11.86 26.42
C PHE A 46 0.21 11.88 27.93
N LYS A 47 0.09 13.07 28.53
CA LYS A 47 -0.23 13.25 29.96
C LYS A 47 -1.65 12.77 30.33
N GLN A 48 -2.56 12.73 29.37
CA GLN A 48 -3.94 12.29 29.57
C GLN A 48 -4.15 10.78 29.37
N GLY A 49 -3.13 10.03 28.93
CA GLY A 49 -3.29 8.60 28.61
C GLY A 49 -3.98 8.36 27.26
N SER A 50 -4.09 9.38 26.41
CA SER A 50 -4.83 9.33 25.15
C SER A 50 -4.03 8.74 23.99
N LEU A 51 -2.74 8.47 24.15
CA LEU A 51 -1.91 7.90 23.09
C LEU A 51 -1.99 6.36 23.07
N ARG A 52 -1.71 5.79 21.90
CA ARG A 52 -1.47 4.35 21.71
C ARG A 52 -0.11 4.13 21.08
N PHE A 53 0.50 2.99 21.40
CA PHE A 53 1.86 2.68 21.00
C PHE A 53 1.94 1.29 20.39
N ALA A 54 2.70 1.15 19.32
CA ALA A 54 3.08 -0.13 18.74
C ALA A 54 4.61 -0.24 18.65
N PHE A 55 5.12 -1.48 18.77
CA PHE A 55 6.53 -1.80 18.76
C PHE A 55 6.79 -2.79 17.63
N ILE A 56 7.25 -2.28 16.48
CA ILE A 56 7.35 -3.01 15.23
C ILE A 56 8.77 -3.58 15.08
N GLU A 57 8.88 -4.89 14.88
CA GLU A 57 10.17 -5.58 14.86
C GLU A 57 11.03 -5.26 13.63
N SER A 58 10.42 -4.90 12.50
CA SER A 58 11.14 -4.52 11.28
C SER A 58 10.30 -3.57 10.40
N PRO A 59 10.92 -2.55 9.78
CA PRO A 59 10.24 -1.65 8.84
C PRO A 59 10.09 -2.21 7.42
N THR A 60 10.58 -3.43 7.14
CA THR A 60 10.62 -4.04 5.80
C THR A 60 10.08 -5.46 5.73
N SER A 61 9.80 -6.10 6.88
CA SER A 61 9.20 -7.43 6.92
C SER A 61 7.69 -7.34 6.71
N GLU A 62 7.16 -8.17 5.80
CA GLU A 62 5.72 -8.31 5.53
C GLU A 62 4.91 -8.50 6.82
N ASN A 63 5.23 -9.51 7.62
CA ASN A 63 4.53 -9.79 8.89
C ASN A 63 4.55 -8.58 9.85
N ALA A 64 5.67 -7.85 9.91
CA ALA A 64 5.77 -6.69 10.78
C ALA A 64 4.95 -5.49 10.27
N MET A 65 4.74 -5.38 8.95
CA MET A 65 3.85 -4.39 8.36
C MET A 65 2.38 -4.78 8.55
N GLU A 66 2.05 -6.07 8.50
CA GLU A 66 0.73 -6.58 8.88
C GLU A 66 0.42 -6.25 10.35
N ASP A 67 1.37 -6.51 11.27
CA ASP A 67 1.24 -6.14 12.69
C ASP A 67 1.02 -4.63 12.87
N LEU A 68 1.71 -3.78 12.09
CA LEU A 68 1.53 -2.33 12.11
C LEU A 68 0.13 -1.92 11.61
N ALA A 69 -0.33 -2.52 10.50
CA ALA A 69 -1.65 -2.25 9.94
C ALA A 69 -2.76 -2.64 10.90
N ASP A 70 -2.67 -3.82 11.54
CA ASP A 70 -3.63 -4.30 12.52
C ASP A 70 -3.64 -3.40 13.77
N ALA A 71 -2.47 -3.01 14.29
CA ALA A 71 -2.39 -2.11 15.42
C ALA A 71 -2.96 -0.73 15.12
N LEU A 72 -2.69 -0.18 13.93
CA LEU A 72 -3.23 1.11 13.50
C LEU A 72 -4.74 1.05 13.30
N LYS A 73 -5.26 -0.04 12.72
CA LYS A 73 -6.69 -0.30 12.57
C LYS A 73 -7.39 -0.31 13.94
N LEU A 74 -6.90 -1.12 14.88
CA LEU A 74 -7.47 -1.20 16.23
C LEU A 74 -7.48 0.16 16.92
N TYR A 75 -6.39 0.93 16.78
CA TYR A 75 -6.35 2.30 17.29
C TYR A 75 -7.44 3.17 16.67
N LEU A 76 -7.61 3.16 15.35
CA LEU A 76 -8.58 4.03 14.66
C LEU A 76 -10.04 3.66 15.02
N GLU A 77 -10.32 2.39 15.28
CA GLU A 77 -11.63 1.92 15.75
C GLU A 77 -12.01 2.50 17.13
N GLU A 78 -11.03 2.73 18.02
CA GLU A 78 -11.26 3.29 19.36
C GLU A 78 -10.87 4.77 19.52
N ALA A 79 -10.18 5.38 18.55
CA ALA A 79 -9.49 6.67 18.70
C ALA A 79 -10.39 7.80 19.21
N ARG A 80 -11.66 7.83 18.79
CA ARG A 80 -12.63 8.86 19.21
C ARG A 80 -12.99 8.79 20.70
N GLU A 81 -12.77 7.65 21.34
CA GLU A 81 -13.03 7.44 22.77
C GLU A 81 -11.83 7.79 23.65
N LEU A 82 -10.63 7.94 23.05
CA LEU A 82 -9.37 8.15 23.78
C LEU A 82 -9.15 9.59 24.23
N GLY A 83 -9.86 10.54 23.61
CA GLY A 83 -9.77 11.96 23.92
C GLY A 83 -9.41 12.83 22.72
N LYS A 84 -9.54 14.15 22.87
CA LYS A 84 -9.42 15.11 21.77
C LYS A 84 -8.02 15.13 21.13
N ASN A 85 -6.97 14.88 21.90
CA ASN A 85 -5.57 15.02 21.47
C ASN A 85 -4.88 13.65 21.30
N THR A 86 -5.61 12.63 20.83
CA THR A 86 -5.08 11.29 20.64
C THR A 86 -4.11 11.20 19.45
N SER A 87 -3.15 10.30 19.56
CA SER A 87 -2.23 9.89 18.48
C SER A 87 -1.81 8.44 18.66
N PHE A 88 -1.45 7.78 17.57
CA PHE A 88 -0.80 6.47 17.58
C PHE A 88 0.66 6.61 17.20
N VAL A 89 1.58 6.05 17.99
CA VAL A 89 3.02 6.14 17.76
C VAL A 89 3.58 4.73 17.56
N ALA A 90 4.06 4.46 16.34
CA ALA A 90 4.77 3.23 16.02
C ALA A 90 6.28 3.44 16.21
N PHE A 91 6.88 2.70 17.13
CA PHE A 91 8.32 2.60 17.28
C PHE A 91 8.83 1.40 16.49
N PHE A 92 9.89 1.60 15.72
CA PHE A 92 10.55 0.52 15.01
C PHE A 92 11.80 0.10 15.79
N LYS A 93 12.08 -1.21 15.80
CA LYS A 93 13.26 -1.76 16.45
C LYS A 93 14.52 -1.05 15.94
N PRO A 94 15.41 -0.56 16.83
CA PRO A 94 16.64 0.09 16.42
C PRO A 94 17.49 -0.82 15.51
N GLU A 95 17.87 -0.29 14.36
CA GLU A 95 18.79 -0.92 13.39
C GLU A 95 20.05 -0.06 13.23
N GLU A 96 20.94 -0.44 12.32
CA GLU A 96 22.06 0.42 11.91
C GLU A 96 21.55 1.78 11.39
N LYS A 97 22.28 2.84 11.73
CA LYS A 97 21.91 4.20 11.33
C LYS A 97 21.99 4.36 9.82
N LYS A 98 20.86 4.70 9.22
CA LYS A 98 20.71 5.06 7.80
C LYS A 98 20.90 6.58 7.61
N THR A 99 21.09 7.02 6.37
CA THR A 99 21.03 8.46 6.02
C THR A 99 19.60 8.98 6.12
N LEU A 100 19.41 10.30 6.11
CA LEU A 100 18.07 10.90 6.15
C LEU A 100 17.23 10.52 4.92
N GLU A 101 17.85 10.48 3.74
CA GLU A 101 17.20 10.09 2.48
C GLU A 101 16.77 8.63 2.50
N GLN A 102 17.57 7.76 3.12
CA GLN A 102 17.21 6.36 3.31
C GLN A 102 16.03 6.20 4.30
N TYR A 103 16.00 6.99 5.37
CA TYR A 103 14.84 7.03 6.27
C TYR A 103 13.59 7.62 5.61
N GLU A 104 13.73 8.64 4.75
CA GLU A 104 12.62 9.20 3.98
C GLU A 104 12.04 8.14 3.05
N LYS A 105 12.89 7.43 2.30
CA LYS A 105 12.46 6.32 1.44
C LYS A 105 11.76 5.23 2.25
N GLN A 106 12.33 4.83 3.39
CA GLN A 106 11.74 3.82 4.27
C GLN A 106 10.37 4.28 4.81
N PHE A 107 10.24 5.55 5.19
CA PHE A 107 8.99 6.16 5.63
C PHE A 107 7.89 6.07 4.56
N TRP A 108 8.19 6.48 3.32
CA TRP A 108 7.22 6.41 2.23
C TRP A 108 6.85 4.98 1.85
N ASN A 109 7.83 4.06 1.87
CA ASN A 109 7.55 2.64 1.66
C ASN A 109 6.57 2.09 2.70
N ILE A 110 6.71 2.46 3.97
CA ILE A 110 5.78 2.04 5.03
C ILE A 110 4.37 2.59 4.77
N LEU A 111 4.22 3.87 4.39
CA LEU A 111 2.91 4.43 4.06
C LEU A 111 2.28 3.76 2.83
N GLN A 112 3.08 3.48 1.81
CA GLN A 112 2.61 2.76 0.63
C GLN A 112 2.15 1.34 0.99
N HIS A 113 2.91 0.65 1.84
CA HIS A 113 2.58 -0.68 2.32
C HIS A 113 1.29 -0.65 3.15
N LEU A 114 1.12 0.30 4.07
CA LEU A 114 -0.13 0.46 4.82
C LEU A 114 -1.33 0.70 3.90
N HIS A 115 -1.20 1.53 2.86
CA HIS A 115 -2.26 1.72 1.86
C HIS A 115 -2.62 0.43 1.13
N GLN A 116 -1.62 -0.39 0.77
CA GLN A 116 -1.85 -1.70 0.17
C GLN A 116 -2.51 -2.67 1.15
N LEU A 117 -2.19 -2.56 2.43
CA LEU A 117 -2.75 -3.40 3.47
C LEU A 117 -4.17 -3.00 3.89
N ASP A 118 -4.63 -1.79 3.55
CA ASP A 118 -5.91 -1.24 4.01
C ASP A 118 -7.13 -1.98 3.43
N GLU A 119 -7.95 -2.52 4.33
CA GLU A 119 -9.20 -3.22 4.02
C GLU A 119 -10.34 -2.28 3.61
N LYS A 120 -10.24 -0.98 3.93
CA LYS A 120 -11.27 0.02 3.60
C LYS A 120 -10.89 0.79 2.34
N ASP A 121 -11.88 1.11 1.51
CA ASP A 121 -11.66 2.00 0.37
C ASP A 121 -11.17 3.38 0.83
N TRP A 122 -10.44 4.07 -0.07
CA TRP A 122 -9.99 5.43 0.20
C TRP A 122 -11.21 6.35 0.45
N PRO A 123 -11.18 7.24 1.46
CA PRO A 123 -12.34 8.05 1.81
C PRO A 123 -12.85 8.90 0.64
N GLU A 124 -14.14 8.85 0.33
CA GLU A 124 -14.74 9.57 -0.82
C GLU A 124 -14.49 11.09 -0.79
N LYS A 125 -14.38 11.67 0.41
CA LYS A 125 -14.20 13.12 0.61
C LYS A 125 -12.73 13.56 0.52
N ILE A 126 -11.79 12.62 0.45
CA ILE A 126 -10.36 12.90 0.39
C ILE A 126 -9.88 12.56 -1.01
N PRO A 127 -9.33 13.51 -1.78
CA PRO A 127 -8.73 13.23 -3.07
C PRO A 127 -7.67 12.14 -2.95
N ALA A 128 -7.61 11.25 -3.94
CA ALA A 128 -6.58 10.19 -4.01
C ALA A 128 -5.24 10.71 -4.57
N ASP A 129 -5.27 11.81 -5.33
CA ASP A 129 -4.06 12.42 -5.92
C ASP A 129 -3.27 13.22 -4.85
N PRO A 130 -2.02 12.83 -4.51
CA PRO A 130 -1.20 13.55 -3.55
C PRO A 130 -0.80 14.97 -3.99
N ASP A 131 -0.97 15.31 -5.27
CA ASP A 131 -0.81 16.67 -5.75
C ASP A 131 -2.09 17.52 -5.58
N HIS A 132 -3.16 17.00 -4.95
CA HIS A 132 -4.30 17.80 -4.53
C HIS A 132 -4.05 18.45 -3.16
N TYR A 133 -4.46 19.71 -2.98
CA TYR A 133 -4.27 20.49 -1.74
C TYR A 133 -5.12 20.03 -0.53
N LEU A 134 -6.02 19.07 -0.76
CA LEU A 134 -6.87 18.40 0.24
C LEU A 134 -6.51 16.92 0.36
N TRP A 135 -5.44 16.48 -0.31
CA TRP A 135 -4.97 15.13 -0.09
C TRP A 135 -4.38 15.01 1.31
N GLU A 136 -4.67 13.90 1.96
CA GLU A 136 -4.05 13.47 3.20
C GLU A 136 -3.97 11.95 3.19
N PHE A 137 -2.87 11.39 3.70
CA PHE A 137 -2.76 9.94 3.83
C PHE A 137 -3.95 9.40 4.62
N SER A 138 -4.60 8.37 4.09
CA SER A 138 -5.79 7.80 4.70
C SER A 138 -5.58 6.31 4.92
N PHE A 139 -6.05 5.82 6.07
CA PHE A 139 -6.06 4.40 6.41
C PHE A 139 -7.33 4.09 7.20
N HIS A 140 -7.97 2.96 6.93
CA HIS A 140 -9.20 2.53 7.59
C HIS A 140 -10.33 3.58 7.51
N ASN A 141 -10.50 4.22 6.35
CA ASN A 141 -11.47 5.29 6.10
C ASN A 141 -11.31 6.56 6.97
N GLU A 142 -10.15 6.76 7.59
CA GLU A 142 -9.81 7.99 8.32
C GLU A 142 -8.62 8.70 7.65
N PRO A 143 -8.71 10.02 7.38
CA PRO A 143 -7.55 10.82 7.00
C PRO A 143 -6.66 11.10 8.21
N ILE A 144 -5.34 11.02 8.00
CA ILE A 144 -4.35 10.96 9.08
C ILE A 144 -3.16 11.88 8.74
N PHE A 145 -2.87 12.81 9.63
CA PHE A 145 -1.62 13.56 9.61
C PHE A 145 -0.48 12.68 10.14
N VAL A 146 0.58 12.52 9.35
CA VAL A 146 1.69 11.63 9.67
C VAL A 146 2.94 12.44 9.98
N VAL A 147 3.68 12.04 11.02
CA VAL A 147 4.94 12.65 11.43
C VAL A 147 6.01 11.57 11.58
N CYS A 148 7.15 11.75 10.92
CA CYS A 148 8.32 10.91 11.11
C CYS A 148 9.35 11.56 12.04
N ASN A 149 9.97 10.74 12.90
CA ASN A 149 11.17 11.09 13.66
C ASN A 149 12.24 10.00 13.45
N THR A 150 13.52 10.41 13.43
CA THR A 150 14.64 9.50 13.15
C THR A 150 15.79 9.71 14.15
N PRO A 151 16.70 8.72 14.32
CA PRO A 151 17.86 8.86 15.19
C PRO A 151 18.98 9.73 14.62
N VAL A 152 18.84 10.22 13.39
CA VAL A 152 19.88 10.96 12.66
C VAL A 152 19.52 12.41 12.37
N HIS A 153 18.31 12.87 12.72
CA HIS A 153 18.06 14.31 12.79
C HIS A 153 18.95 14.94 13.87
N GLU A 154 19.64 16.01 13.51
CA GLU A 154 20.50 16.77 14.41
C GLU A 154 20.06 18.22 14.48
N LYS A 155 19.79 18.84 13.32
CA LYS A 155 19.41 20.24 13.25
C LYS A 155 17.95 20.47 13.62
N ARG A 156 17.05 19.61 13.13
CA ARG A 156 15.65 19.55 13.56
C ARG A 156 15.51 18.58 14.72
N ALA A 157 15.92 19.03 15.91
CA ALA A 157 15.78 18.20 17.09
C ALA A 157 14.31 17.82 17.39
N SER A 158 13.34 18.61 16.94
CA SER A 158 11.91 18.31 16.98
C SER A 158 11.52 17.05 16.19
N ARG A 159 12.37 16.63 15.25
CA ARG A 159 12.27 15.40 14.44
C ARG A 159 13.27 14.32 14.87
N LYS A 160 14.05 14.57 15.93
CA LYS A 160 14.97 13.58 16.52
C LYS A 160 14.22 12.67 17.49
N ALA A 161 14.56 11.38 17.47
CA ALA A 161 14.11 10.40 18.47
C ALA A 161 15.22 9.35 18.69
N THR A 162 15.14 8.55 19.75
CA THR A 162 16.13 7.48 20.00
C THR A 162 16.10 6.37 18.95
N THR A 163 14.95 6.19 18.28
CA THR A 163 14.77 5.23 17.19
C THR A 163 13.97 5.85 16.05
N PHE A 164 13.86 5.14 14.92
CA PHE A 164 12.91 5.48 13.87
C PHE A 164 11.49 5.28 14.39
N MET A 165 10.66 6.32 14.33
CA MET A 165 9.27 6.27 14.77
C MET A 165 8.36 7.06 13.84
N ILE A 166 7.11 6.62 13.74
CA ILE A 166 6.07 7.28 12.97
C ILE A 166 4.88 7.54 13.89
N THR A 167 4.42 8.79 13.93
CA THR A 167 3.21 9.20 14.63
C THR A 167 2.09 9.40 13.63
N PHE A 168 0.95 8.77 13.89
CA PHE A 168 -0.29 8.83 13.11
C PHE A 168 -1.34 9.57 13.94
N GLN A 169 -1.78 10.72 13.45
CA GLN A 169 -2.76 11.55 14.14
C GLN A 169 -3.99 11.77 13.26
N PRO A 170 -5.17 11.21 13.62
CA PRO A 170 -6.38 11.40 12.84
C PRO A 170 -6.68 12.88 12.64
N ARG A 171 -7.08 13.25 11.42
CA ARG A 171 -7.26 14.64 11.01
C ARG A 171 -8.24 15.41 11.89
N TRP A 172 -9.29 14.73 12.36
CA TRP A 172 -10.33 15.30 13.20
C TRP A 172 -9.81 15.80 14.57
N VAL A 173 -8.60 15.41 15.00
CA VAL A 173 -7.96 15.98 16.19
C VAL A 173 -7.75 17.50 16.04
N PHE A 174 -7.59 17.97 14.80
CA PHE A 174 -7.45 19.39 14.48
C PHE A 174 -8.80 20.10 14.25
N ASP A 175 -9.94 19.41 14.37
CA ASP A 175 -11.26 20.01 14.13
C ASP A 175 -11.52 21.19 15.06
N GLY A 176 -12.04 22.27 14.46
CA GLY A 176 -12.29 23.54 15.13
C GLY A 176 -11.04 24.39 15.38
N ILE A 177 -9.88 24.01 14.85
CA ILE A 177 -8.62 24.78 14.96
C ILE A 177 -8.01 24.95 13.58
N ASN A 178 -8.02 26.18 13.07
CA ASN A 178 -7.38 26.53 11.80
C ASN A 178 -6.79 27.95 11.84
N GLY A 179 -6.11 28.34 10.76
CA GLY A 179 -5.43 29.63 10.65
C GLY A 179 -6.33 30.87 10.73
N GLU A 180 -7.65 30.71 10.66
CA GLU A 180 -8.62 31.80 10.77
C GLU A 180 -9.11 31.97 12.21
N THR A 181 -9.23 30.87 12.96
CA THR A 181 -9.63 30.86 14.37
C THR A 181 -8.60 31.53 15.29
N GLN A 182 -9.06 32.20 16.36
CA GLN A 182 -8.17 32.80 17.35
C GLN A 182 -7.30 31.75 18.06
N ILE A 183 -7.91 30.59 18.39
CA ILE A 183 -7.22 29.46 19.02
C ILE A 183 -6.14 28.91 18.08
N GLY A 184 -6.43 28.73 16.79
CA GLY A 184 -5.44 28.25 15.83
C GLY A 184 -4.28 29.22 15.62
N LYS A 185 -4.55 30.52 15.52
CA LYS A 185 -3.47 31.53 15.44
C LYS A 185 -2.55 31.49 16.66
N LEU A 186 -3.11 31.38 17.87
CA LEU A 186 -2.34 31.26 19.10
C LEU A 186 -1.54 29.96 19.13
N PHE A 187 -2.17 28.83 18.79
CA PHE A 187 -1.52 27.53 18.70
C PHE A 187 -0.33 27.56 17.75
N GLN A 188 -0.53 28.05 16.53
CA GLN A 188 0.53 28.13 15.52
C GLN A 188 1.69 29.01 15.99
N LYS A 189 1.38 30.15 16.63
CA LYS A 189 2.40 31.02 17.22
C LYS A 189 3.19 30.27 18.30
N THR A 190 2.52 29.66 19.27
CA THR A 190 3.19 28.91 20.35
C THR A 190 4.08 27.79 19.82
N VAL A 191 3.61 27.02 18.82
CA VAL A 191 4.42 25.95 18.23
C VAL A 191 5.63 26.53 17.49
N ARG A 192 5.48 27.62 16.74
CA ARG A 192 6.60 28.28 16.03
C ARG A 192 7.63 28.84 17.00
N ASP A 193 7.19 29.54 18.05
CA ASP A 193 8.07 30.08 19.09
C ASP A 193 8.87 28.96 19.79
N ARG A 194 8.24 27.79 20.04
CA ARG A 194 8.94 26.63 20.59
C ARG A 194 9.94 26.02 19.61
N LEU A 195 9.56 25.86 18.34
CA LEU A 195 10.44 25.29 17.32
C LEU A 195 11.70 26.13 17.13
N GLU A 196 11.59 27.46 17.16
CA GLU A 196 12.74 28.38 17.02
C GLU A 196 13.78 28.20 18.13
N VAL A 197 13.37 27.83 19.33
CA VAL A 197 14.26 27.53 20.46
C VAL A 197 14.75 26.08 20.42
N TYR A 198 13.91 25.16 19.94
CA TYR A 198 14.15 23.72 20.02
C TYR A 198 15.07 23.20 18.91
N ASP A 199 14.94 23.76 17.69
CA ASP A 199 15.68 23.41 16.49
C ASP A 199 16.78 24.43 16.21
N SER A 200 17.89 23.99 15.59
CA SER A 200 18.99 24.87 15.17
C SER A 200 18.83 25.37 13.73
N VAL A 201 17.70 25.07 13.09
CA VAL A 201 17.31 25.54 11.76
C VAL A 201 15.94 26.20 11.80
N PRO A 202 15.68 27.18 10.92
CA PRO A 202 14.36 27.81 10.84
C PRO A 202 13.24 26.79 10.58
N ALA A 203 12.03 27.15 11.01
CA ALA A 203 10.83 26.36 10.73
C ALA A 203 10.70 26.08 9.22
N HIS A 204 10.39 24.83 8.87
CA HIS A 204 10.32 24.42 7.48
C HIS A 204 9.18 25.14 6.72
N PRO A 205 9.42 25.67 5.50
CA PRO A 205 8.42 26.44 4.75
C PRO A 205 7.10 25.70 4.49
N SER A 206 7.15 24.37 4.41
CA SER A 206 5.95 23.55 4.21
C SER A 206 5.03 23.45 5.43
N LEU A 207 5.48 23.85 6.64
CA LEU A 207 4.67 23.80 7.86
C LEU A 207 3.51 24.82 7.83
N ASN A 208 2.34 24.35 7.39
CA ASN A 208 1.16 25.16 7.08
C ASN A 208 -0.13 24.52 7.58
N TRP A 209 -1.20 25.31 7.56
CA TRP A 209 -2.56 24.78 7.71
C TRP A 209 -2.96 24.02 6.45
N TYR A 210 -3.48 22.81 6.64
CA TYR A 210 -4.11 21.99 5.61
C TYR A 210 -5.19 22.75 4.83
N GLY A 211 -5.34 22.39 3.55
CA GLY A 211 -6.35 22.95 2.66
C GLY A 211 -5.95 24.25 1.97
N LYS A 212 -4.72 24.73 2.15
CA LYS A 212 -4.19 25.84 1.35
C LYS A 212 -3.79 25.35 -0.04
N THR A 213 -4.38 25.96 -1.07
CA THR A 213 -4.23 25.61 -2.50
C THR A 213 -2.78 25.59 -2.99
N GLU A 214 -1.91 26.43 -2.40
CA GLU A 214 -0.50 26.57 -2.74
C GLU A 214 0.40 25.53 -2.07
N THR A 215 -0.14 24.72 -1.15
CA THR A 215 0.62 23.78 -0.33
C THR A 215 0.20 22.35 -0.60
N ARG A 216 1.04 21.40 -0.18
CA ARG A 216 0.76 19.96 -0.24
C ARG A 216 1.04 19.36 1.14
N GLU A 217 0.06 18.66 1.68
CA GLU A 217 0.12 18.17 3.07
C GLU A 217 1.27 17.19 3.28
N TRP A 218 1.51 16.32 2.30
CA TRP A 218 2.59 15.32 2.32
C TRP A 218 3.99 15.92 2.54
N ARG A 219 4.22 17.19 2.17
CA ARG A 219 5.50 17.88 2.39
C ARG A 219 5.78 18.18 3.86
N GLN A 220 4.82 17.95 4.75
CA GLN A 220 4.97 18.13 6.20
C GLN A 220 5.34 16.83 6.92
N TYR A 221 5.21 15.68 6.24
CA TYR A 221 5.28 14.36 6.88
C TYR A 221 6.69 13.94 7.25
N PHE A 222 7.61 14.08 6.29
CA PHE A 222 9.04 13.89 6.48
C PHE A 222 9.74 15.22 6.15
N LEU A 223 10.55 15.73 7.07
CA LEU A 223 11.30 16.97 6.89
C LEU A 223 12.78 16.64 6.94
N MET A 224 13.56 17.08 5.95
CA MET A 224 15.02 17.00 6.02
C MET A 224 15.58 17.95 7.09
N ASP A 225 16.86 17.79 7.44
CA ASP A 225 17.56 18.67 8.39
C ASP A 225 17.89 20.07 7.83
N ASP A 226 17.52 20.34 6.58
CA ASP A 226 17.58 21.66 5.95
C ASP A 226 16.20 22.07 5.38
N ASN A 227 16.16 23.22 4.70
CA ASN A 227 14.95 23.74 4.05
C ASN A 227 14.97 23.52 2.51
N ASN A 228 15.82 22.62 2.01
CA ASN A 228 15.90 22.36 0.59
C ASN A 228 14.70 21.52 0.15
N MET A 229 13.99 21.98 -0.88
CA MET A 229 12.79 21.32 -1.40
C MET A 229 13.10 20.56 -2.69
N GLU A 230 14.00 19.59 -2.62
CA GLU A 230 14.45 18.83 -3.80
C GLU A 230 13.36 17.90 -4.36
N THR A 231 12.51 17.35 -3.48
CA THR A 231 11.44 16.44 -3.86
C THR A 231 10.31 17.18 -4.58
N SER A 232 10.22 16.98 -5.90
CA SER A 232 9.24 17.66 -6.76
C SER A 232 7.84 17.05 -6.72
N LYS A 233 7.72 15.74 -6.48
CA LYS A 233 6.47 14.97 -6.44
C LYS A 233 6.39 14.08 -5.21
N CYS A 234 5.17 13.78 -4.76
CA CYS A 234 4.97 12.85 -3.67
C CYS A 234 5.44 11.43 -4.04
N PRO A 235 6.22 10.74 -3.19
CA PRO A 235 6.59 9.34 -3.40
C PRO A 235 5.43 8.35 -3.17
N PHE A 236 4.31 8.80 -2.60
CA PHE A 236 3.12 7.99 -2.41
C PHE A 236 2.33 7.87 -3.71
N HIS A 237 1.85 6.67 -4.02
CA HIS A 237 1.05 6.40 -5.19
C HIS A 237 -0.25 5.70 -4.79
N ALA A 238 -1.36 6.45 -4.74
CA ALA A 238 -2.68 5.89 -4.42
C ALA A 238 -3.15 4.85 -5.44
N SER A 239 -2.74 5.00 -6.71
CA SER A 239 -3.11 4.13 -7.82
C SER A 239 -2.22 2.91 -7.98
N LEU A 240 -1.07 2.82 -7.27
CA LEU A 240 -0.35 1.56 -7.19
C LEU A 240 -1.24 0.62 -6.38
N GLU A 241 -1.72 -0.40 -7.07
CA GLU A 241 -2.85 -1.23 -6.67
C GLU A 241 -2.70 -1.71 -5.23
N LYS A 242 -3.84 -1.75 -4.53
CA LYS A 242 -4.02 -2.66 -3.40
C LYS A 242 -3.88 -4.08 -3.96
N GLU A 243 -2.67 -4.59 -4.08
CA GLU A 243 -2.40 -6.00 -4.41
C GLU A 243 -2.81 -6.96 -3.26
N LYS A 244 -3.73 -6.55 -2.39
CA LYS A 244 -4.37 -7.44 -1.43
C LYS A 244 -5.62 -8.07 -2.03
N ASN A 245 -5.50 -9.37 -2.34
CA ASN A 245 -6.54 -10.39 -2.16
C ASN A 245 -7.92 -10.15 -2.78
N ASN A 246 -8.06 -9.26 -3.75
CA ASN A 246 -9.11 -9.40 -4.72
C ASN A 246 -8.54 -10.28 -5.83
N THR A 247 -8.74 -11.59 -5.71
CA THR A 247 -8.97 -12.39 -6.90
C THR A 247 -10.17 -11.73 -7.59
N SER A 248 -9.89 -10.73 -8.41
CA SER A 248 -10.69 -10.40 -9.56
C SER A 248 -10.68 -11.67 -10.38
N ARG A 249 -11.56 -12.63 -10.02
CA ARG A 249 -11.73 -13.87 -10.77
C ARG A 249 -11.89 -13.41 -12.20
N VAL A 250 -10.90 -13.73 -13.03
CA VAL A 250 -11.01 -13.50 -14.45
C VAL A 250 -12.19 -14.36 -14.87
N THR A 251 -13.30 -13.71 -15.23
CA THR A 251 -14.53 -14.44 -15.55
C THR A 251 -14.67 -14.49 -17.06
N TYR A 252 -14.94 -15.67 -17.59
CA TYR A 252 -15.19 -15.90 -19.00
C TYR A 252 -16.68 -16.12 -19.24
N ALA A 253 -17.13 -15.93 -20.48
CA ALA A 253 -18.51 -16.24 -20.88
C ALA A 253 -18.83 -17.75 -20.88
N PHE A 254 -17.81 -18.59 -20.67
CA PHE A 254 -17.89 -20.04 -20.62
C PHE A 254 -17.22 -20.59 -19.34
N PRO A 255 -17.52 -21.84 -18.93
CA PRO A 255 -16.84 -22.47 -17.79
C PRO A 255 -15.35 -22.64 -18.08
N SER A 256 -14.50 -21.84 -17.44
CA SER A 256 -13.04 -21.86 -17.63
C SER A 256 -12.31 -22.93 -16.81
N ASP A 257 -12.94 -23.48 -15.77
CA ASP A 257 -12.41 -24.57 -14.93
C ASP A 257 -12.89 -25.95 -15.41
N PHE A 258 -12.52 -26.34 -16.62
CA PHE A 258 -12.78 -27.68 -17.15
C PHE A 258 -11.63 -28.64 -16.81
N LYS A 259 -11.98 -29.90 -16.53
CA LYS A 259 -11.05 -30.93 -16.03
C LYS A 259 -10.75 -32.04 -17.04
N GLU A 260 -11.47 -32.07 -18.15
CA GLU A 260 -11.37 -33.12 -19.16
C GLU A 260 -11.02 -32.52 -20.51
N PHE A 261 -10.11 -33.17 -21.22
CA PHE A 261 -9.84 -32.85 -22.61
C PHE A 261 -11.08 -33.12 -23.45
N ARG A 262 -11.44 -32.16 -24.31
CA ARG A 262 -12.53 -32.35 -25.27
C ARG A 262 -12.36 -31.48 -26.49
N VAL A 263 -12.95 -31.93 -27.60
CA VAL A 263 -13.09 -31.15 -28.83
C VAL A 263 -14.57 -30.94 -29.11
N GLU A 264 -14.98 -29.67 -29.15
CA GLU A 264 -16.30 -29.26 -29.60
C GLU A 264 -16.24 -29.02 -31.11
N ARG A 265 -17.02 -29.79 -31.87
CA ARG A 265 -16.95 -29.82 -33.33
C ARG A 265 -17.82 -28.76 -33.96
N GLY A 266 -17.30 -28.06 -34.98
CA GLY A 266 -18.10 -27.17 -35.83
C GLY A 266 -18.72 -25.96 -35.13
N VAL A 267 -18.06 -25.41 -34.10
CA VAL A 267 -18.46 -24.16 -33.42
C VAL A 267 -18.45 -22.99 -34.40
N GLY A 268 -17.43 -22.93 -35.27
CA GLY A 268 -17.25 -21.88 -36.27
C GLY A 268 -17.01 -20.48 -35.67
N GLY A 269 -16.94 -19.46 -36.53
CA GLY A 269 -16.80 -18.07 -36.13
C GLY A 269 -15.73 -17.32 -36.91
N SER A 270 -15.85 -15.99 -36.97
CA SER A 270 -14.79 -15.12 -37.47
C SER A 270 -13.73 -14.90 -36.39
N LEU A 271 -12.53 -14.44 -36.77
CA LEU A 271 -11.48 -14.05 -35.82
C LEU A 271 -12.02 -13.11 -34.74
N GLU A 272 -12.73 -12.05 -35.13
CA GLU A 272 -13.32 -11.07 -34.20
C GLU A 272 -14.30 -11.70 -33.21
N LYS A 273 -15.18 -12.59 -33.69
CA LYS A 273 -16.15 -13.28 -32.83
C LYS A 273 -15.43 -14.20 -31.83
N VAL A 274 -14.48 -14.99 -32.33
CA VAL A 274 -13.76 -15.98 -31.53
C VAL A 274 -12.89 -15.30 -30.46
N THR A 275 -12.16 -14.24 -30.81
CA THR A 275 -11.36 -13.50 -29.82
C THR A 275 -12.24 -12.87 -28.76
N SER A 276 -13.38 -12.29 -29.15
CA SER A 276 -14.34 -11.70 -28.21
C SER A 276 -14.94 -12.74 -27.25
N GLU A 277 -15.19 -13.96 -27.71
CA GLU A 277 -15.71 -15.06 -26.88
C GLU A 277 -14.66 -15.62 -25.91
N LEU A 278 -13.40 -15.66 -26.33
CA LEU A 278 -12.30 -16.26 -25.56
C LEU A 278 -11.63 -15.29 -24.59
N LEU A 279 -11.76 -13.98 -24.82
CA LEU A 279 -11.31 -12.95 -23.88
C LEU A 279 -12.24 -12.87 -22.66
N PRO A 280 -11.71 -12.45 -21.49
CA PRO A 280 -12.51 -12.38 -20.28
C PRO A 280 -13.55 -11.25 -20.31
N LEU A 281 -14.70 -11.50 -19.69
CA LEU A 281 -15.75 -10.51 -19.44
C LEU A 281 -15.34 -9.51 -18.34
N LYS A 282 -14.52 -9.96 -17.39
CA LYS A 282 -14.01 -9.16 -16.28
C LYS A 282 -12.55 -9.52 -16.02
N GLY A 283 -11.72 -8.51 -15.81
CA GLY A 283 -10.27 -8.65 -15.65
C GLY A 283 -9.53 -8.53 -16.98
N THR A 284 -8.21 -8.63 -16.92
CA THR A 284 -7.33 -8.49 -18.09
C THR A 284 -6.81 -9.86 -18.51
N GLY A 285 -7.06 -10.21 -19.78
CA GLY A 285 -6.55 -11.43 -20.42
C GLY A 285 -6.03 -11.12 -21.82
N TYR A 286 -5.50 -12.14 -22.48
CA TYR A 286 -5.06 -12.04 -23.86
C TYR A 286 -5.37 -13.35 -24.59
N VAL A 287 -5.32 -13.28 -25.91
CA VAL A 287 -5.32 -14.44 -26.79
C VAL A 287 -4.18 -14.31 -27.76
N GLU A 288 -3.64 -15.43 -28.21
CA GLU A 288 -2.62 -15.50 -29.25
C GLU A 288 -3.25 -15.97 -30.55
N VAL A 289 -2.86 -15.36 -31.68
CA VAL A 289 -3.25 -15.84 -33.01
C VAL A 289 -2.00 -16.42 -33.66
N GLN A 290 -2.05 -17.70 -33.97
CA GLN A 290 -0.92 -18.42 -34.56
C GLN A 290 -1.28 -18.94 -35.95
N LYS A 291 -0.33 -18.85 -36.87
CA LYS A 291 -0.41 -19.41 -38.22
C LYS A 291 0.77 -20.34 -38.44
N ASP A 292 0.47 -21.63 -38.44
CA ASP A 292 1.43 -22.68 -38.70
C ASP A 292 1.49 -23.00 -40.20
N GLU A 293 2.71 -23.18 -40.70
CA GLU A 293 2.97 -23.71 -42.04
C GLU A 293 2.55 -25.19 -42.13
N PRO A 294 2.32 -25.73 -43.35
CA PRO A 294 2.06 -27.16 -43.53
C PRO A 294 3.05 -28.06 -42.80
N PHE A 295 2.54 -29.05 -42.07
CA PHE A 295 3.33 -30.01 -41.30
C PHE A 295 4.22 -29.42 -40.20
N LYS A 296 4.00 -28.17 -39.79
CA LYS A 296 4.65 -27.60 -38.62
C LYS A 296 4.27 -28.42 -37.38
N ALA A 297 5.27 -28.96 -36.71
CA ALA A 297 5.12 -29.70 -35.46
C ALA A 297 5.48 -28.82 -34.26
N HIS A 298 4.69 -28.92 -33.20
CA HIS A 298 5.02 -28.41 -31.87
C HIS A 298 5.30 -29.60 -30.95
N PRO A 299 6.51 -29.69 -30.36
CA PRO A 299 6.90 -30.81 -29.51
C PRO A 299 5.94 -31.02 -28.34
N THR A 300 5.90 -32.23 -27.81
CA THR A 300 5.10 -32.57 -26.63
C THR A 300 5.54 -31.74 -25.41
N HIS A 301 4.59 -31.05 -24.78
CA HIS A 301 4.80 -30.18 -23.62
C HIS A 301 3.54 -30.12 -22.75
N THR A 302 3.54 -29.27 -21.73
CA THR A 302 2.41 -29.05 -20.82
C THR A 302 2.45 -27.64 -20.25
N HIS A 303 1.31 -27.13 -19.79
CA HIS A 303 1.16 -25.79 -19.21
C HIS A 303 0.46 -25.85 -17.85
N PRO A 304 0.76 -24.92 -16.92
CA PRO A 304 0.15 -24.90 -15.59
C PRO A 304 -1.29 -24.36 -15.56
N THR A 305 -1.84 -23.95 -16.71
CA THR A 305 -3.15 -23.31 -16.86
C THR A 305 -4.00 -24.03 -17.90
N ASN A 306 -5.33 -23.85 -17.81
CA ASN A 306 -6.24 -24.37 -18.82
C ASN A 306 -6.09 -23.57 -20.11
N GLU A 307 -6.16 -24.25 -21.25
CA GLU A 307 -6.03 -23.61 -22.57
C GLU A 307 -7.21 -23.97 -23.46
N VAL A 308 -7.61 -23.01 -24.29
CA VAL A 308 -8.61 -23.21 -25.34
C VAL A 308 -8.02 -22.82 -26.68
N LEU A 309 -8.03 -23.76 -27.62
CA LEU A 309 -7.65 -23.50 -29.01
C LEU A 309 -8.90 -23.46 -29.87
N HIS A 310 -8.95 -22.57 -30.85
CA HIS A 310 -10.04 -22.52 -31.82
C HIS A 310 -9.49 -22.40 -33.24
N ILE A 311 -9.86 -23.35 -34.10
CA ILE A 311 -9.32 -23.46 -35.45
C ILE A 311 -10.10 -22.55 -36.39
N LEU A 312 -9.46 -21.48 -36.87
CA LEU A 312 -10.08 -20.51 -37.78
C LEU A 312 -9.98 -20.96 -39.24
N LYS A 313 -8.92 -21.69 -39.62
CA LYS A 313 -8.73 -22.21 -40.97
C LYS A 313 -7.72 -23.35 -40.99
N GLY A 314 -7.94 -24.33 -41.86
CA GLY A 314 -7.04 -25.48 -42.03
C GLY A 314 -7.31 -26.58 -41.01
N SER A 315 -6.27 -27.31 -40.61
CA SER A 315 -6.41 -28.43 -39.67
C SER A 315 -5.17 -28.63 -38.82
N ILE A 316 -5.36 -29.21 -37.63
CA ILE A 316 -4.30 -29.58 -36.70
C ILE A 316 -4.61 -30.92 -36.05
N SER A 317 -3.62 -31.78 -35.92
CA SER A 317 -3.71 -33.03 -35.18
C SER A 317 -3.06 -32.86 -33.82
N MET A 318 -3.81 -33.10 -32.75
CA MET A 318 -3.34 -33.03 -31.36
C MET A 318 -2.96 -34.42 -30.87
N GLU A 319 -1.78 -34.59 -30.33
CA GLU A 319 -1.40 -35.78 -29.58
C GLU A 319 -1.68 -35.54 -28.10
N VAL A 320 -2.60 -36.29 -27.49
CA VAL A 320 -2.99 -36.15 -26.07
C VAL A 320 -3.13 -37.55 -25.47
N GLY A 321 -2.36 -37.86 -24.42
CA GLY A 321 -2.43 -39.16 -23.75
C GLY A 321 -2.04 -40.36 -24.64
N GLY A 322 -1.31 -40.12 -25.74
CA GLY A 322 -0.95 -41.13 -26.74
C GLY A 322 -1.97 -41.32 -27.87
N ASP A 323 -3.14 -40.67 -27.79
CA ASP A 323 -4.13 -40.64 -28.86
C ASP A 323 -3.88 -39.45 -29.78
N LEU A 324 -4.07 -39.65 -31.09
CA LEU A 324 -3.99 -38.60 -32.10
C LEU A 324 -5.40 -38.15 -32.50
N ILE A 325 -5.73 -36.90 -32.20
CA ILE A 325 -7.05 -36.31 -32.43
C ILE A 325 -6.94 -35.24 -33.52
N SER A 326 -7.53 -35.51 -34.69
CA SER A 326 -7.58 -34.54 -35.78
C SER A 326 -8.68 -33.49 -35.54
N CYS A 327 -8.35 -32.21 -35.73
CA CYS A 327 -9.23 -31.05 -35.59
C CYS A 327 -9.19 -30.21 -36.87
N GLN A 328 -10.34 -29.68 -37.27
CA GLN A 328 -10.51 -28.92 -38.51
C GLN A 328 -11.12 -27.54 -38.25
N GLU A 329 -11.23 -26.74 -39.30
CA GLU A 329 -11.86 -25.43 -39.28
C GLU A 329 -13.21 -25.43 -38.54
N GLY A 330 -13.35 -24.50 -37.60
CA GLY A 330 -14.50 -24.33 -36.74
C GLY A 330 -14.50 -25.18 -35.47
N ASP A 331 -13.56 -26.11 -35.29
CA ASP A 331 -13.46 -26.90 -34.06
C ASP A 331 -12.83 -26.07 -32.91
N ARG A 332 -13.28 -26.34 -31.68
CA ARG A 332 -12.73 -25.75 -30.44
C ARG A 332 -12.20 -26.86 -29.53
N ILE A 333 -10.97 -26.72 -29.09
CA ILE A 333 -10.24 -27.70 -28.30
C ILE A 333 -10.08 -27.14 -26.88
N TYR A 334 -10.44 -27.93 -25.89
CA TYR A 334 -10.30 -27.59 -24.47
C TYR A 334 -9.21 -28.48 -23.87
N LEU A 335 -8.09 -27.89 -23.46
CA LEU A 335 -6.91 -28.54 -22.87
C LEU A 335 -6.82 -28.20 -21.38
N PRO A 336 -7.13 -29.13 -20.47
CA PRO A 336 -6.95 -28.89 -19.05
C PRO A 336 -5.48 -28.63 -18.72
N LYS A 337 -5.23 -27.85 -17.67
CA LYS A 337 -3.89 -27.64 -17.12
C LYS A 337 -3.21 -28.98 -16.86
N GLU A 338 -1.89 -28.97 -17.01
CA GLU A 338 -1.02 -30.13 -16.83
C GLU A 338 -1.24 -31.26 -17.85
N THR A 339 -2.16 -31.12 -18.80
CA THR A 339 -2.34 -32.08 -19.90
C THR A 339 -1.11 -32.08 -20.79
N VAL A 340 -0.42 -33.23 -20.84
CA VAL A 340 0.71 -33.44 -21.76
C VAL A 340 0.17 -33.56 -23.19
N HIS A 341 0.60 -32.66 -24.06
CA HIS A 341 0.12 -32.60 -25.43
C HIS A 341 1.19 -32.13 -26.43
N GLY A 342 1.06 -32.56 -27.68
CA GLY A 342 1.82 -32.07 -28.84
C GLY A 342 0.87 -31.80 -30.02
N SER A 343 1.37 -31.15 -31.07
CA SER A 343 0.53 -30.86 -32.24
C SER A 343 1.27 -30.88 -33.56
N LEU A 344 0.54 -31.18 -34.64
CA LEU A 344 1.02 -31.18 -36.02
C LEU A 344 0.00 -30.53 -36.94
N ALA A 345 0.39 -29.45 -37.62
CA ALA A 345 -0.45 -28.78 -38.61
C ALA A 345 -0.66 -29.66 -39.85
N GLY A 346 -1.86 -29.59 -40.44
CA GLY A 346 -2.25 -30.35 -41.63
C GLY A 346 -1.57 -29.88 -42.92
N ILE A 347 -1.95 -30.47 -44.04
CA ILE A 347 -1.33 -30.25 -45.36
C ILE A 347 -1.45 -28.80 -45.87
N ASP A 348 -2.49 -28.08 -45.46
CA ASP A 348 -2.70 -26.67 -45.83
C ASP A 348 -2.22 -25.69 -44.74
N GLY A 349 -1.57 -26.20 -43.69
CA GLY A 349 -1.26 -25.44 -42.48
C GLY A 349 -2.47 -25.22 -41.58
N CYS A 350 -2.32 -24.35 -40.58
CA CYS A 350 -3.39 -24.07 -39.61
C CYS A 350 -3.33 -22.62 -39.12
N LEU A 351 -4.47 -21.92 -39.11
CA LEU A 351 -4.66 -20.63 -38.45
C LEU A 351 -5.61 -20.82 -37.27
N TYR A 352 -5.18 -20.43 -36.07
CA TYR A 352 -5.95 -20.67 -34.85
C TYR A 352 -5.71 -19.62 -33.78
N VAL A 353 -6.65 -19.53 -32.84
CA VAL A 353 -6.58 -18.68 -31.65
C VAL A 353 -6.31 -19.55 -30.44
N ILE A 354 -5.42 -19.12 -29.55
CA ILE A 354 -5.13 -19.76 -28.26
C ILE A 354 -5.52 -18.79 -27.14
N ALA A 355 -6.28 -19.27 -26.17
CA ALA A 355 -6.59 -18.55 -24.95
C ALA A 355 -6.03 -19.31 -23.75
N VAL A 356 -5.13 -18.65 -23.02
CA VAL A 356 -4.55 -19.16 -21.77
C VAL A 356 -5.37 -18.62 -20.60
N LEU A 357 -6.07 -19.50 -19.90
CA LEU A 357 -7.06 -19.12 -18.90
C LEU A 357 -6.41 -18.95 -17.52
N LYS A 358 -6.48 -17.72 -17.01
CA LYS A 358 -5.99 -17.33 -15.67
C LYS A 358 -6.99 -17.60 -14.56
#